data_AF-A0A923A3W1-F1
#
_entry.id   AF-A0A923A3W1-F1
#
_cell.length_a   1.000
_cell.length_b   1.000
_cell.length_c   1.000
_cell.angle_alpha   90.00
_cell.angle_beta   90.00
_cell.angle_gamma   90.00
#
_symmetry.space_group_name_H-M   'P 1'
#
loop_
_entity.id
_entity.type
_entity.pdbx_description
1 polymer ?
#
loop_
_entity_poly.entity_id
_entity_poly.type
_entity_poly.pdbx_seq_one_letter_code
_entity_poly.pdbx_strand_id
1 'polypeptide(L)' 'MIEESSLVKPCNRNIKATIKLTDFMIRLASRGDADREDVGCGVLYGVMLDAAFKIRKLAEKEKNSHKDKGWWDENR' A
#
# COMPACT_ATOMS: atom_id res chain seq x y z
N MET A 1 -0.36 11.12 -36.81
CA MET A 1 -0.91 12.10 -35.85
C MET A 1 -1.05 11.37 -34.53
N ILE A 2 -0.29 11.79 -33.52
CA ILE A 2 -0.23 11.14 -32.20
C ILE A 2 -1.18 11.93 -31.29
N GLU A 3 -2.39 11.40 -31.10
CA GLU A 3 -3.32 11.72 -30.02
C GLU A 3 -3.51 10.36 -29.31
N GLU A 4 -3.24 10.18 -28.01
CA GLU A 4 -3.83 10.88 -26.88
C GLU A 4 -2.89 10.93 -25.67
N SER A 5 -2.72 12.14 -25.15
CA SER A 5 -2.87 12.55 -23.75
C SER A 5 -2.23 11.71 -22.63
N SER A 6 -1.39 12.40 -21.86
CA SER A 6 -0.85 12.07 -20.54
C SER A 6 -1.94 11.77 -19.49
N LEU A 7 -2.69 10.68 -19.68
CA LEU A 7 -3.82 10.28 -18.85
C LEU A 7 -3.32 9.75 -17.50
N VAL A 8 -3.25 10.66 -16.53
CA VAL A 8 -3.23 10.32 -15.10
C VAL A 8 -4.42 9.40 -14.83
N LYS A 9 -4.14 8.12 -14.57
CA LYS A 9 -5.20 7.12 -14.46
C LYS A 9 -5.87 7.16 -13.09
N PRO A 10 -7.20 7.06 -13.00
CA PRO A 10 -7.92 6.98 -11.73
C PRO A 10 -7.41 5.86 -10.80
N CYS A 11 -6.80 4.79 -11.34
CA CYS A 11 -6.24 3.71 -10.55
C CYS A 11 -5.05 4.14 -9.65
N ASN A 12 -4.36 5.24 -9.95
CA ASN A 12 -3.29 5.77 -9.09
C ASN A 12 -3.79 6.09 -7.68
N ARG A 13 -5.03 6.60 -7.55
CA ARG A 13 -5.63 6.92 -6.25
C ARG A 13 -5.80 5.68 -5.39
N ASN A 14 -6.13 4.55 -6.02
CA ASN A 14 -6.28 3.27 -5.33
C ASN A 14 -4.91 2.75 -4.89
N ILE A 15 -3.88 2.86 -5.72
CA ILE A 15 -2.51 2.48 -5.34
C ILE A 15 -2.02 3.33 -4.14
N LYS A 16 -2.23 4.65 -4.19
CA LYS A 16 -1.91 5.56 -3.06
C LYS A 16 -2.70 5.19 -1.80
N ALA A 17 -3.99 4.90 -1.93
CA ALA A 17 -4.84 4.48 -0.82
C ALA A 17 -4.38 3.13 -0.22
N THR A 18 -3.97 2.18 -1.06
CA THR A 18 -3.42 0.89 -0.62
C THR A 18 -2.12 1.07 0.16
N ILE A 19 -1.20 1.92 -0.30
CA ILE A 19 0.04 2.22 0.44
C ILE A 19 -0.30 2.81 1.82
N LYS A 20 -1.20 3.81 1.88
CA LYS A 20 -1.67 4.40 3.14
C LYS A 20 -2.34 3.37 4.06
N LEU A 21 -3.13 2.46 3.50
CA LEU A 21 -3.76 1.37 4.24
C LEU A 21 -2.69 0.47 4.86
N THR A 22 -1.63 0.12 4.13
CA THR A 22 -0.54 -0.69 4.69
C THR A 22 0.20 0.01 5.82
N ASP A 23 0.35 1.34 5.78
CA ASP A 23 0.94 2.09 6.89
C ASP A 23 0.04 2.04 8.13
N PHE A 24 -1.28 2.10 7.96
CA PHE A 24 -2.22 1.89 9.05
C PHE A 24 -2.14 0.46 9.60
N MET A 25 -2.12 -0.55 8.73
CA MET A 25 -1.98 -1.95 9.14
C MET A 25 -0.69 -2.19 9.95
N ILE A 26 0.44 -1.63 9.51
CA ILE A 26 1.72 -1.75 10.23
C ILE A 26 1.60 -1.14 11.63
N ARG A 27 1.08 0.10 11.75
CA ARG A 27 0.91 0.76 13.04
C ARG A 27 -0.03 0.00 13.97
N LEU A 28 -1.14 -0.50 13.42
CA LEU A 28 -2.12 -1.27 14.18
C LEU A 28 -1.53 -2.59 14.66
N ALA A 29 -0.81 -3.31 13.80
CA ALA A 29 -0.13 -4.55 14.18
C ALA A 29 0.93 -4.32 15.25
N SER A 30 1.75 -3.27 15.13
CA SER A 30 2.76 -2.95 16.16
C SER A 30 2.14 -2.59 17.51
N ARG A 31 1.06 -1.78 17.50
CA ARG A 31 0.34 -1.47 18.74
C ARG A 31 -0.32 -2.72 19.32
N GLY A 32 -0.98 -3.51 18.49
CA GLY A 32 -1.67 -4.71 18.90
C GLY A 32 -0.75 -5.76 19.51
N ASP A 33 0.44 -5.96 18.94
CA ASP A 33 1.43 -6.89 19.51
C ASP A 33 2.00 -6.36 20.84
N ALA A 34 2.15 -5.04 20.99
CA ALA A 34 2.55 -4.44 22.26
C ALA A 34 1.48 -4.57 23.36
N ASP A 35 0.20 -4.47 22.99
CA ASP A 35 -0.95 -4.55 23.90
C ASP A 35 -1.45 -6.00 24.10
N ARG A 36 -0.74 -7.02 23.60
CA ARG A 36 -1.25 -8.41 23.55
C ARG A 36 -1.42 -9.04 24.94
N GLU A 37 -2.54 -9.72 25.16
CA GLU A 37 -2.86 -10.43 26.41
C GLU A 37 -2.68 -11.95 26.29
N ASP A 38 -2.64 -12.48 25.06
CA ASP A 38 -2.45 -13.89 24.78
C ASP A 38 -1.64 -14.17 23.50
N VAL A 39 -1.40 -15.47 23.26
CA VAL A 39 -0.69 -15.96 22.06
C VAL A 39 -1.49 -15.72 20.78
N GLY A 40 -2.83 -15.75 20.85
CA GLY A 40 -3.72 -15.54 19.72
C GLY A 40 -3.60 -14.12 19.14
N CYS A 41 -3.52 -13.11 20.00
CA CYS A 41 -3.23 -11.73 19.63
C CYS A 41 -1.88 -11.63 18.90
N GLY A 42 -0.83 -12.29 19.42
CA GLY A 42 0.49 -12.30 18.79
C GLY A 42 0.45 -12.89 17.37
N VAL A 43 -0.28 -13.99 17.17
CA VAL A 43 -0.47 -14.60 15.84
C VAL A 43 -1.22 -13.64 14.90
N LEU A 44 -2.32 -13.04 15.36
CA LEU A 44 -3.13 -12.12 14.57
C LEU A 44 -2.32 -10.92 14.09
N TYR A 45 -1.60 -10.24 15.00
CA TYR A 45 -0.84 -9.05 14.66
C TYR A 45 0.42 -9.37 13.86
N GLY A 46 1.05 -10.53 14.08
CA GLY A 46 2.12 -11.03 13.22
C GLY A 46 1.66 -11.26 11.78
N VAL A 47 0.51 -11.91 11.59
CA VAL A 47 -0.09 -12.12 10.25
C VAL A 47 -0.47 -10.80 9.59
N MET A 48 -1.07 -9.87 10.34
CA MET A 48 -1.41 -8.53 9.83
C MET A 48 -0.16 -7.79 9.35
N LEU A 49 0.94 -7.84 10.12
CA LEU A 49 2.19 -7.19 9.79
C LEU A 49 2.80 -7.74 8.50
N ASP A 50 2.90 -9.07 8.37
CA ASP A 50 3.41 -9.74 7.17
C ASP A 50 2.56 -9.41 5.93
N ALA A 51 1.24 -9.47 6.06
CA ALA A 51 0.32 -9.09 4.99
C ALA A 51 0.52 -7.63 4.56
N ALA A 52 0.67 -6.71 5.51
CA ALA A 52 0.89 -5.29 5.22
C ALA A 52 2.16 -5.07 4.39
N PHE A 53 3.28 -5.70 4.75
CA PHE A 53 4.52 -5.59 3.99
C PHE A 53 4.42 -6.19 2.58
N LYS A 54 3.76 -7.35 2.44
CA LYS A 54 3.52 -7.99 1.13
C LYS A 54 2.68 -7.11 0.22
N ILE A 55 1.57 -6.56 0.73
CA ILE A 55 0.70 -5.65 -0.01
C ILE A 55 1.46 -4.37 -0.38
N ARG A 56 2.23 -3.79 0.54
CA ARG A 56 2.98 -2.55 0.29
C ARG A 56 4.01 -2.74 -0.82
N LYS A 57 4.72 -3.87 -0.82
CA LYS A 57 5.68 -4.22 -1.88
C LYS A 57 5.00 -4.30 -3.26
N LEU A 58 3.82 -4.91 -3.34
CA LEU A 58 3.06 -4.98 -4.60
C LEU A 58 2.57 -3.60 -5.05
N ALA A 59 2.03 -2.79 -4.13
CA ALA A 59 1.52 -1.46 -4.44
C ALA A 59 2.64 -0.50 -4.90
N GLU A 60 3.79 -0.51 -4.24
CA GLU A 60 4.96 0.29 -4.66
C GLU A 60 5.52 -0.18 -6.01
N LYS A 61 5.53 -1.49 -6.27
CA LYS A 61 5.91 -2.03 -7.59
C LYS A 61 4.99 -1.49 -8.70
N GLU A 62 3.68 -1.49 -8.48
CA GLU A 62 2.71 -0.98 -9.45
C GLU A 62 2.83 0.54 -9.64
N LYS A 63 3.01 1.29 -8.55
CA LYS A 63 3.31 2.73 -8.59
C LYS A 63 4.54 3.03 -9.44
N ASN A 64 5.64 2.28 -9.26
CA ASN A 64 6.84 2.45 -10.07
C ASN A 64 6.58 2.12 -11.54
N SER A 65 5.84 1.04 -11.84
CA SER A 65 5.43 0.76 -13.23
C SER A 65 4.62 1.89 -13.86
N HIS A 66 3.77 2.56 -13.09
CA HIS A 66 3.04 3.74 -13.56
C HIS A 66 3.94 4.97 -13.76
N LYS A 67 4.95 5.17 -12.90
CA LYS A 67 5.97 6.21 -13.09
C LYS A 67 6.75 5.99 -14.37
N ASP A 68 7.20 4.77 -14.63
CA ASP A 68 7.97 4.41 -15.84
C ASP A 68 7.16 4.62 -17.12
N LYS A 69 5.83 4.45 -17.06
CA LYS A 69 4.89 4.69 -18.17
C LYS A 69 4.46 6.16 -18.31
N GLY A 70 4.88 7.05 -17.42
CA GLY A 70 4.44 8.45 -17.38
C GLY A 70 2.97 8.63 -16.96
N TRP A 71 2.37 7.64 -16.31
CA TRP A 71 0.96 7.67 -15.86
C TRP A 71 0.80 8.19 -14.44
N TRP A 72 1.89 8.45 -13.73
CA TRP A 72 1.89 8.82 -12.32
C TRP A 72 1.93 10.33 -12.13
N ASP A 73 0.98 10.87 -11.36
CA ASP A 73 0.95 12.28 -10.95
C ASP A 73 1.33 12.40 -9.46
N GLU A 74 2.38 13.15 -9.17
CA GLU A 74 2.80 13.42 -7.79
C GLU A 74 1.88 14.44 -7.08
N ASN A 75 1.17 15.27 -7.84
CA ASN A 75 0.37 16.39 -7.34
C ASN A 75 -1.13 16.07 -7.13
N ARG A 76 -1.61 14.86 -7.46
CA ARG A 76 -3.02 14.42 -7.30
C ARG A 76 -3.19 13.08 -6.63
#